data_AF-A0A962HXY9-F1
#
_entry.id   AF-A0A962HXY9-F1
#
_cell.length_a   1.000
_cell.length_b   1.000
_cell.length_c   1.000
_cell.angle_alpha   90.00
_cell.angle_beta   90.00
_cell.angle_gamma   90.00
#
_symmetry.space_group_name_H-M   'P 1'
#
loop_
_entity.id
_entity.type
_entity.pdbx_description
1 polymer ?
#
loop_
_entity_poly.entity_id
_entity_poly.type
_entity_poly.pdbx_seq_one_letter_code
_entity_poly.pdbx_strand_id
1 'polypeptide(L)'
;MRTDFHKVLIERPRSGWRCKRQPLPRLRVTDWDGEDFADRPLPRPRRTKHFDDLLGPLRKWLRKQVNRPWDKVYSELVAGIDRRSTVGQHLIDHVMWEVAVNVHWDDQGRLIEREYGWRELRRGLFVHPRTGILRYQAPEARRELQARERTAAVRRAVTDLNQTRRLGPER
;
A
#
# COMPACT_ATOMS: atom_id res chain seq x y z
N MET A 1 16.24 -3.14 13.66
CA MET A 1 14.83 -2.69 13.57
C MET A 1 14.36 -2.32 14.97
N ARG A 2 13.48 -1.31 15.14
CA ARG A 2 12.91 -0.99 16.47
C ARG A 2 12.11 -2.21 16.96
N THR A 3 12.37 -2.70 18.16
CA THR A 3 11.72 -3.90 18.73
C THR A 3 10.25 -3.68 19.05
N ASP A 4 9.83 -2.44 19.20
CA ASP A 4 8.47 -2.00 19.50
C ASP A 4 7.64 -1.64 18.26
N PHE A 5 8.13 -1.96 17.05
CA PHE A 5 7.47 -1.57 15.79
C PHE A 5 6.07 -2.17 15.65
N HIS A 6 5.84 -3.36 16.21
CA HIS A 6 4.51 -3.96 16.27
C HIS A 6 3.57 -3.08 17.11
N LYS A 7 3.96 -2.62 18.31
CA LYS A 7 3.12 -1.77 19.19
C LYS A 7 2.69 -0.46 18.51
N VAL A 8 3.62 0.17 17.79
CA VAL A 8 3.36 1.43 17.07
C VAL A 8 2.33 1.28 15.95
N LEU A 9 2.08 0.06 15.45
CA LEU A 9 1.19 -0.18 14.30
C LEU A 9 -0.25 -0.57 14.69
N ILE A 10 -0.56 -0.76 15.99
CA ILE A 10 -1.80 -1.46 16.41
C ILE A 10 -2.85 -0.54 17.07
N GLU A 11 -2.51 0.68 17.48
CA GLU A 11 -3.33 1.39 18.46
C GLU A 11 -4.17 2.53 17.85
N ARG A 12 -5.02 2.22 16.86
CA ARG A 12 -6.22 3.05 16.64
C ARG A 12 -7.44 2.33 17.20
N PRO A 13 -8.31 3.03 17.94
CA PRO A 13 -9.56 2.45 18.40
C PRO A 13 -10.39 2.00 17.19
N ARG A 14 -10.99 0.79 17.28
CA ARG A 14 -11.81 0.23 16.20
C ARG A 14 -12.86 1.24 15.74
N SER A 15 -12.87 1.51 14.44
CA SER A 15 -13.82 2.42 13.83
C SER A 15 -15.23 1.80 13.79
N GLY A 16 -16.25 2.66 13.68
CA GLY A 16 -17.64 2.22 13.67
C GLY A 16 -18.22 1.89 15.04
N TRP A 17 -17.54 2.28 16.13
CA TRP A 17 -18.07 2.12 17.49
C TRP A 17 -19.35 2.96 17.74
N ARG A 18 -19.51 4.06 16.99
CA ARG A 18 -20.74 4.89 16.97
C ARG A 18 -21.85 4.34 16.07
N CYS A 19 -21.54 3.35 15.23
CA CYS A 19 -22.50 2.74 14.31
C CYS A 19 -23.19 1.57 15.03
N LYS A 20 -24.39 1.83 15.57
CA LYS A 20 -25.24 0.79 16.15
C LYS A 20 -25.61 -0.21 15.06
N ARG A 21 -25.46 -1.51 15.35
CA ARG A 21 -25.93 -2.58 14.47
C ARG A 21 -27.45 -2.47 14.42
N GLN A 22 -28.02 -2.23 13.24
CA GLN A 22 -29.47 -2.24 13.11
C GLN A 22 -29.96 -3.67 13.38
N PRO A 23 -30.93 -3.84 14.30
CA PRO A 23 -31.53 -5.14 14.51
C PRO A 23 -32.22 -5.58 13.21
N LEU A 24 -32.07 -6.85 12.87
CA LEU A 24 -32.87 -7.41 11.79
C LEU A 24 -34.35 -7.33 12.17
N PRO A 25 -35.25 -7.10 11.19
CA PRO A 25 -36.68 -7.29 11.43
C PRO A 25 -36.89 -8.71 11.96
N ARG A 26 -37.48 -8.83 13.15
CA ARG A 26 -37.93 -10.12 13.65
C ARG A 26 -39.17 -10.47 12.84
N LEU A 27 -39.08 -11.46 11.97
CA LEU A 27 -40.23 -12.00 11.23
C LEU A 27 -41.24 -12.53 12.26
N ARG A 28 -42.49 -12.06 12.21
CA ARG A 28 -43.55 -12.52 13.12
C ARG A 28 -44.29 -13.67 12.45
N VAL A 29 -44.83 -14.59 13.25
CA VAL A 29 -45.66 -15.72 12.78
C VAL A 29 -46.87 -15.24 11.98
N THR A 30 -47.33 -14.01 12.20
CA THR A 30 -48.43 -13.37 11.45
C THR A 30 -48.08 -12.96 10.02
N ASP A 31 -46.80 -12.94 9.65
CA ASP A 31 -46.32 -12.56 8.32
C ASP A 31 -46.26 -13.79 7.37
N TRP A 32 -46.98 -14.87 7.72
CA TRP A 32 -46.96 -16.17 7.04
C TRP A 32 -48.01 -16.22 5.92
N ASP A 33 -47.55 -16.24 4.67
CA ASP A 33 -48.36 -16.26 3.44
C ASP A 33 -48.52 -17.68 2.84
N GLY A 34 -47.98 -18.71 3.50
CA GLY A 34 -48.13 -20.11 3.08
C GLY A 34 -47.06 -20.62 2.11
N GLU A 35 -46.10 -19.77 1.72
CA GLU A 35 -44.93 -20.15 0.92
C GLU A 35 -43.82 -20.74 1.81
N ASP A 36 -43.02 -21.68 1.28
CA ASP A 36 -42.01 -22.40 2.05
C ASP A 36 -40.89 -21.46 2.54
N PHE A 37 -40.78 -21.30 3.86
CA PHE A 37 -39.90 -20.32 4.53
C PHE A 37 -38.41 -20.64 4.41
N ALA A 38 -38.05 -21.84 3.94
CA ALA A 38 -36.68 -22.34 3.91
C ALA A 38 -35.76 -21.55 2.96
N ASP A 39 -36.29 -20.97 1.88
CA ASP A 39 -35.47 -20.38 0.81
C ASP A 39 -35.35 -18.85 0.85
N ARG A 40 -35.99 -18.17 1.82
CA ARG A 40 -35.90 -16.70 1.90
C ARG A 40 -34.61 -16.28 2.63
N PRO A 41 -33.60 -15.71 1.95
CA PRO A 41 -32.36 -15.31 2.62
C PRO A 41 -32.63 -14.17 3.60
N LEU A 42 -32.48 -14.44 4.89
CA LEU A 42 -32.52 -13.39 5.91
C LEU A 42 -31.42 -12.36 5.59
N PRO A 43 -31.73 -11.05 5.65
CA PRO A 43 -30.71 -10.03 5.47
C PRO A 43 -29.59 -10.27 6.49
N ARG A 44 -28.33 -10.33 6.04
CA ARG A 44 -27.21 -10.38 6.98
C ARG A 44 -26.97 -8.97 7.52
N PRO A 45 -26.95 -8.77 8.84
CA PRO A 45 -26.77 -7.45 9.41
C PRO A 45 -25.35 -6.98 9.08
N ARG A 46 -25.26 -5.77 8.49
CA ARG A 46 -23.97 -5.21 8.07
C ARG A 46 -23.01 -5.12 9.25
N ARG A 47 -21.79 -5.62 9.07
CA ARG A 47 -20.72 -5.50 10.08
C ARG A 47 -20.37 -4.02 10.21
N THR A 48 -20.61 -3.42 11.37
CA THR A 48 -20.37 -1.99 11.58
C THR A 48 -18.98 -1.67 12.09
N LYS A 49 -18.27 -2.66 12.66
CA LYS A 49 -16.93 -2.50 13.23
C LYS A 49 -15.86 -3.03 12.29
N HIS A 50 -14.85 -2.22 12.05
CA HIS A 50 -13.70 -2.57 11.23
C HIS A 50 -12.40 -2.31 12.00
N PHE A 51 -11.36 -3.08 11.65
CA PHE A 51 -10.01 -2.80 12.10
C PHE A 51 -9.54 -1.53 11.37
N ASP A 52 -9.04 -0.56 12.13
CA ASP A 52 -8.44 0.66 11.60
C ASP A 52 -6.97 0.57 11.99
N ASP A 53 -6.13 0.03 11.11
CA ASP A 53 -4.71 -0.18 11.42
C ASP A 53 -3.90 1.08 11.08
N LEU A 54 -2.91 1.42 11.90
CA LEU A 54 -2.05 2.58 11.65
C LEU A 54 -0.93 2.21 10.67
N LEU A 55 -1.24 2.14 9.37
CA LEU A 55 -0.27 1.71 8.34
C LEU A 55 0.76 2.76 7.92
N GLY A 56 0.60 4.02 8.36
CA GLY A 56 1.49 5.13 8.00
C GLY A 56 2.97 4.89 8.34
N PRO A 57 3.31 4.49 9.58
CA PRO A 57 4.68 4.15 9.99
C PRO A 57 5.27 2.98 9.18
N LEU A 58 4.47 1.94 8.91
CA LEU A 58 4.90 0.79 8.11
C LEU A 58 5.29 1.22 6.70
N ARG A 59 4.40 1.95 6.02
CA ARG A 59 4.65 2.49 4.68
C ARG A 59 5.90 3.38 4.65
N LYS A 60 6.08 4.24 5.66
CA LYS A 60 7.24 5.13 5.76
C LYS A 60 8.53 4.33 5.95
N TRP A 61 8.50 3.27 6.74
CA TRP A 61 9.66 2.40 6.94
C TRP A 61 10.00 1.62 5.67
N LEU A 62 9.02 0.98 5.01
CA LEU A 62 9.24 0.25 3.76
C LEU A 62 9.83 1.15 2.67
N ARG A 63 9.34 2.40 2.55
CA ARG A 63 9.91 3.38 1.61
C ARG A 63 11.37 3.73 1.87
N LYS A 64 11.84 3.64 3.12
CA LYS A 64 13.26 3.84 3.45
C LYS A 64 14.13 2.65 3.05
N GLN A 65 13.54 1.46 2.85
CA GLN A 65 14.25 0.24 2.46
C GLN A 65 14.36 0.04 0.95
N VAL A 66 13.91 1.02 0.15
CA VAL A 66 14.05 0.99 -1.32
C VAL A 66 15.51 0.86 -1.71
N ASN A 67 15.79 0.08 -2.76
CA ASN A 67 17.11 -0.33 -3.24
C ASN A 67 17.83 -1.41 -2.40
N ARG A 68 17.13 -2.07 -1.47
CA ARG A 68 17.64 -3.25 -0.76
C ARG A 68 17.00 -4.55 -1.28
N PRO A 69 17.68 -5.70 -1.15
CA PRO A 69 17.07 -7.01 -1.44
C PRO A 69 15.84 -7.24 -0.56
N TRP A 70 14.72 -7.61 -1.18
CA TRP A 70 13.44 -7.82 -0.50
C TRP A 70 13.54 -8.90 0.57
N ASP A 71 14.20 -10.03 0.28
CA ASP A 71 14.32 -11.14 1.23
C ASP A 71 15.01 -10.73 2.54
N LYS A 72 16.02 -9.85 2.44
CA LYS A 72 16.71 -9.31 3.61
C LYS A 72 15.82 -8.36 4.40
N VAL A 73 15.09 -7.47 3.71
CA VAL A 73 14.15 -6.54 4.34
C VAL A 73 13.01 -7.29 5.02
N TYR A 74 12.45 -8.30 4.37
CA TYR A 74 11.40 -9.14 4.90
C TYR A 74 11.88 -9.96 6.11
N SER A 75 13.07 -10.57 6.03
CA SER A 75 13.64 -11.31 7.15
C SER A 75 13.92 -10.41 8.36
N GLU A 76 14.46 -9.20 8.15
CA GLU A 76 14.65 -8.20 9.21
C GLU A 76 13.32 -7.79 9.86
N LEU A 77 12.27 -7.64 9.04
CA LEU A 77 10.93 -7.29 9.50
C LEU A 77 10.34 -8.41 10.37
N VAL A 78 10.34 -9.63 9.85
CA VAL A 78 9.75 -10.81 10.51
C VAL A 78 10.50 -11.17 11.78
N ALA A 79 11.81 -10.98 11.84
CA ALA A 79 12.60 -11.22 13.06
C ALA A 79 12.18 -10.32 14.24
N GLY A 80 11.61 -9.14 13.97
CA GLY A 80 11.10 -8.22 14.98
C GLY A 80 9.62 -8.41 15.34
N ILE A 81 8.93 -9.37 14.73
CA ILE A 81 7.48 -9.57 14.88
C ILE A 81 7.21 -10.97 15.43
N ASP A 82 6.37 -11.05 16.48
CA ASP A 82 5.86 -12.34 16.94
C ASP A 82 4.76 -12.87 16.01
N ARG A 83 5.13 -13.81 15.13
CA ARG A 83 4.25 -14.47 14.15
C ARG A 83 3.19 -15.38 14.78
N ARG A 84 3.31 -15.72 16.06
CA ARG A 84 2.33 -16.54 16.77
C ARG A 84 1.15 -15.71 17.27
N SER A 85 1.34 -14.40 17.38
CA SER A 85 0.27 -13.47 17.73
C SER A 85 -0.61 -13.16 16.53
N THR A 86 -1.93 -13.05 16.76
CA THR A 86 -2.91 -12.62 15.73
C THR A 86 -2.52 -11.27 15.12
N VAL A 87 -1.96 -10.39 15.95
CA VAL A 87 -1.56 -9.06 15.53
C VAL A 87 -0.30 -9.09 14.66
N GLY A 88 0.65 -9.95 14.98
CA GLY A 88 1.84 -10.15 14.16
C GLY A 88 1.50 -10.77 12.81
N GLN A 89 0.59 -11.75 12.77
CA GLN A 89 0.09 -12.31 11.51
C GLN A 89 -0.61 -11.24 10.66
N HIS A 90 -1.52 -10.48 11.26
CA HIS A 90 -2.22 -9.38 10.59
C HIS A 90 -1.27 -8.32 10.04
N LEU A 91 -0.17 -8.01 10.74
CA LEU A 91 0.86 -7.10 10.23
C LEU A 91 1.61 -7.67 9.03
N ILE A 92 1.90 -8.97 9.03
CA ILE A 92 2.54 -9.64 7.89
C ILE A 92 1.64 -9.59 6.67
N ASP A 93 0.34 -9.82 6.85
CA ASP A 93 -0.65 -9.72 5.77
C ASP A 93 -0.64 -8.30 5.16
N HIS A 94 -0.65 -7.26 6.00
CA HIS A 94 -0.52 -5.87 5.52
C HIS A 94 0.76 -5.61 4.73
N VAL A 95 1.88 -6.21 5.14
CA VAL A 95 3.15 -6.05 4.42
C VAL A 95 3.07 -6.68 3.04
N MET A 96 2.45 -7.86 2.93
CA MET A 96 2.22 -8.53 1.64
C MET A 96 1.28 -7.73 0.74
N TRP A 97 0.28 -7.04 1.32
CA TRP A 97 -0.62 -6.19 0.56
C TRP A 97 0.00 -4.86 0.12
N GLU A 98 1.01 -4.36 0.84
CA GLU A 98 1.70 -3.10 0.53
C GLU A 98 2.81 -3.26 -0.51
N VAL A 99 3.38 -4.45 -0.66
CA VAL A 99 4.50 -4.71 -1.56
C VAL A 99 4.14 -5.78 -2.58
N ALA A 100 4.09 -5.38 -3.85
CA ALA A 100 3.85 -6.31 -4.95
C ALA A 100 5.10 -7.19 -5.17
N VAL A 101 5.06 -8.45 -4.73
CA VAL A 101 6.18 -9.40 -4.88
C VAL A 101 6.12 -10.12 -6.23
N ASN A 102 4.93 -10.58 -6.60
CA ASN A 102 4.70 -11.36 -7.82
C ASN A 102 4.40 -10.48 -9.04
N VAL A 103 5.39 -9.67 -9.42
CA VAL A 103 5.31 -8.76 -10.58
C VAL A 103 6.09 -9.29 -11.77
N HIS A 104 5.62 -9.00 -12.97
CA HIS A 104 6.33 -9.25 -14.23
C HIS A 104 6.22 -8.05 -15.14
N TRP A 105 7.15 -7.95 -16.09
CA TRP A 105 7.07 -6.98 -17.17
C TRP A 105 6.23 -7.56 -18.30
N ASP A 106 5.30 -6.77 -18.83
CA ASP A 106 4.64 -7.11 -20.09
C ASP A 106 5.47 -6.65 -21.31
N ASP A 107 5.02 -7.03 -22.51
CA ASP A 107 5.67 -6.67 -23.77
C ASP A 107 5.67 -5.16 -24.05
N GLN A 108 4.85 -4.39 -23.34
CA GLN A 108 4.76 -2.93 -23.43
C GLN A 108 5.59 -2.22 -22.34
N GLY A 109 6.35 -2.97 -21.53
CA GLY A 109 7.17 -2.41 -20.45
C GLY A 109 6.38 -1.93 -19.23
N ARG A 110 5.15 -2.43 -19.02
CA ARG A 110 4.34 -2.18 -17.82
C ARG A 110 4.55 -3.29 -16.79
N LEU A 111 4.46 -2.94 -15.51
CA LEU A 111 4.52 -3.89 -14.41
C LEU A 111 3.13 -4.43 -14.15
N ILE A 112 2.98 -5.75 -14.23
CA ILE A 112 1.73 -6.45 -13.94
C ILE A 112 1.91 -7.30 -12.69
N GLU A 113 1.04 -7.13 -11.71
CA GLU A 113 0.97 -7.89 -10.47
C GLU A 113 -0.01 -9.07 -10.63
N ARG A 114 0.47 -10.28 -10.36
CA ARG A 114 -0.32 -11.52 -10.54
C ARG A 114 -1.22 -11.85 -9.35
N GLU A 115 -0.86 -11.42 -8.15
CA GLU A 115 -1.45 -11.87 -6.89
C GLU A 115 -2.93 -11.50 -6.72
N TYR A 116 -3.37 -10.41 -7.35
CA TYR A 116 -4.74 -9.89 -7.27
C TYR A 116 -5.46 -9.81 -8.63
N GLY A 117 -5.19 -10.75 -9.52
CA GLY A 117 -5.95 -10.87 -10.78
C GLY A 117 -5.39 -10.06 -11.94
N TRP A 118 -4.06 -10.05 -12.10
CA TRP A 118 -3.36 -9.45 -13.26
C TRP A 118 -3.65 -7.96 -13.40
N ARG A 119 -3.21 -7.19 -12.40
CA ARG A 119 -3.42 -5.75 -12.37
C ARG A 119 -2.14 -4.99 -12.75
N GLU A 120 -2.30 -3.94 -13.54
CA GLU A 120 -1.22 -3.00 -13.78
C GLU A 120 -0.83 -2.26 -12.48
N LEU A 121 0.42 -2.41 -12.07
CA LEU A 121 0.99 -1.70 -10.94
C LEU A 121 1.42 -0.30 -11.37
N ARG A 122 0.51 0.65 -11.22
CA ARG A 122 0.77 2.07 -11.58
C ARG A 122 1.62 2.81 -10.56
N ARG A 123 1.53 2.43 -9.30
CA ARG A 123 2.19 3.10 -8.17
C ARG A 123 2.36 2.11 -7.00
N GLY A 124 3.37 2.35 -6.16
CA GLY A 124 3.57 1.56 -4.94
C GLY A 124 4.96 0.96 -4.84
N LEU A 125 5.12 0.08 -3.86
CA LEU A 125 6.33 -0.71 -3.66
C LEU A 125 6.22 -2.01 -4.42
N PHE A 126 7.30 -2.44 -5.05
CA PHE A 126 7.35 -3.71 -5.75
C PHE A 126 8.74 -4.32 -5.70
N VAL A 127 8.78 -5.64 -5.83
CA VAL A 127 10.03 -6.39 -5.93
C VAL A 127 10.40 -6.51 -7.40
N HIS A 128 11.60 -6.08 -7.77
CA HIS A 128 12.02 -6.18 -9.16
C HIS A 128 12.14 -7.66 -9.58
N PRO A 129 11.42 -8.11 -10.63
CA PRO A 129 11.25 -9.55 -10.93
C PRO A 129 12.55 -10.32 -11.14
N ARG A 130 13.58 -9.66 -11.68
CA ARG A 130 14.86 -10.31 -11.98
C ARG A 130 15.91 -10.20 -10.88
N THR A 131 15.80 -9.17 -10.03
CA THR A 131 16.88 -8.83 -9.09
C THR A 131 16.47 -9.00 -7.63
N GLY A 132 15.17 -9.17 -7.35
CA GLY A 132 14.67 -9.26 -5.97
C GLY A 132 14.80 -7.96 -5.19
N ILE A 133 15.15 -6.84 -5.85
CA ILE A 133 15.37 -5.55 -5.17
C ILE A 133 14.04 -4.82 -4.99
N LEU A 134 13.79 -4.32 -3.79
CA LEU A 134 12.64 -3.50 -3.49
C LEU A 134 12.77 -2.14 -4.20
N ARG A 135 11.81 -1.82 -5.07
CA ARG A 135 11.71 -0.55 -5.79
C ARG A 135 10.41 0.15 -5.45
N TYR A 136 10.39 1.46 -5.69
CA TYR A 136 9.21 2.29 -5.51
C TYR A 136 8.84 2.98 -6.82
N GLN A 137 7.63 2.72 -7.30
CA GLN A 137 7.03 3.43 -8.41
C GLN A 137 6.26 4.63 -7.87
N ALA A 138 6.79 5.82 -8.12
CA ALA A 138 6.11 7.05 -7.78
C ALA A 138 4.81 7.19 -8.59
N PRO A 139 3.73 7.74 -7.98
CA PRO A 139 2.50 8.04 -8.69
C PRO A 139 2.76 9.00 -9.86
N GLU A 140 1.99 8.87 -10.93
CA GLU A 140 2.12 9.62 -12.20
C GLU A 140 2.26 11.13 -11.97
N ALA A 141 1.37 11.74 -11.17
CA ALA A 141 1.44 13.18 -10.85
C ALA A 141 2.78 13.61 -10.21
N ARG A 142 3.38 12.74 -9.39
CA ARG A 142 4.70 13.02 -8.79
C ARG A 142 5.84 12.83 -9.79
N ARG A 143 5.70 11.89 -10.74
CA ARG A 143 6.65 11.72 -11.85
C ARG A 143 6.63 12.93 -12.77
N GLU A 144 5.46 13.44 -13.11
CA GLU A 144 5.30 14.64 -13.93
C GLU A 144 5.91 15.87 -13.25
N LEU A 145 5.65 16.05 -11.95
CA LEU A 145 6.27 17.13 -11.18
C LEU A 145 7.80 17.02 -11.19
N GLN A 146 8.34 15.83 -10.90
CA GLN A 146 9.79 15.58 -10.93
C GLN A 146 10.41 15.78 -12.32
N ALA A 147 9.69 15.40 -13.39
CA ALA A 147 10.12 15.62 -14.76
C ALA A 147 10.16 17.13 -15.08
N ARG A 148 9.12 17.89 -14.71
CA ARG A 148 9.08 19.35 -14.84
C ARG A 148 10.22 20.02 -14.09
N GLU A 149 10.47 19.61 -12.84
CA GLU A 149 11.58 20.11 -12.03
C GLU A 149 12.94 19.82 -12.66
N ARG A 150 13.16 18.59 -13.17
CA ARG A 150 14.39 18.22 -13.87
C ARG A 150 14.59 19.04 -15.14
N THR A 151 13.56 19.17 -15.98
CA THR A 151 13.63 19.97 -17.20
C THR A 151 13.90 21.45 -16.87
N ALA A 152 13.28 21.99 -15.82
CA ALA A 152 13.54 23.34 -15.34
C ALA A 152 14.97 23.51 -14.80
N ALA A 153 15.49 22.53 -14.07
CA ALA A 153 16.85 22.52 -13.55
C ALA A 153 17.90 22.46 -14.69
N VAL A 154 17.69 21.59 -15.68
CA VAL A 154 18.54 21.52 -16.89
C VAL A 154 18.49 22.85 -17.63
N ARG A 155 17.30 23.43 -17.81
CA ARG A 155 17.15 24.73 -18.48
C ARG A 155 17.90 25.84 -17.74
N ARG A 156 17.82 25.89 -16.40
CA ARG A 156 18.58 26.83 -15.56
C ARG A 156 20.10 26.64 -15.69
N ALA A 157 20.57 25.40 -15.62
CA ALA A 157 22.00 25.11 -15.78
C ALA A 157 22.52 25.55 -17.15
N VAL A 158 21.75 25.36 -18.22
CA VAL A 158 22.10 25.82 -19.57
C VAL A 158 22.12 27.35 -19.66
N THR A 159 21.20 28.06 -19.02
CA THR A 159 21.23 29.53 -18.98
C THR A 159 22.44 30.06 -18.20
N ASP A 160 22.79 29.46 -17.07
CA ASP A 160 23.94 29.86 -16.26
C ASP A 160 25.28 29.61 -16.98
N LEU A 161 25.38 28.48 -17.70
CA LEU A 161 26.52 28.18 -18.59
C LEU A 161 26.66 29.19 -19.75
N ASN A 162 25.54 29.64 -20.30
CA ASN A 162 25.56 30.63 -21.37
C ASN A 162 25.87 32.05 -20.87
N GLN A 163 25.50 32.39 -19.63
CA GLN A 163 25.89 33.66 -19.01
C GLN A 163 27.39 33.69 -18.66
N THR A 164 27.91 32.61 -18.07
CA THR A 164 29.35 32.48 -17.75
C THR A 164 30.24 32.47 -18.99
N ARG A 165 29.79 31.89 -20.12
CA ARG A 165 30.52 31.98 -21.41
C ARG A 165 30.49 33.37 -22.05
N ARG A 166 29.49 34.22 -21.76
CA ARG A 166 29.44 35.61 -22.25
C ARG A 166 30.30 36.56 -21.45
N LEU A 167 30.58 36.22 -20.18
CA LEU A 167 31.52 36.92 -19.31
C LEU A 167 32.88 36.23 -19.42
N GLY A 168 33.50 36.28 -20.60
CA GLY A 168 34.88 35.80 -20.79
C GLY A 168 35.86 36.50 -19.83
N PRO A 169 36.99 35.87 -19.46
CA PRO A 169 37.94 36.45 -18.52
C PRO A 169 38.41 37.81 -19.05
N GLU A 170 38.19 38.87 -18.27
CA GLU A 170 38.91 40.12 -18.52
C GLU A 170 40.39 39.88 -18.24
N ARG A 171 41.14 39.81 -19.34
CA ARG A 171 42.60 39.95 -19.50
C ARG A 171 43.46 38.72 -19.27
#